data_AF-A0A521JX92-F1
#
_entry.id   AF-A0A521JX92-F1
#
_cell.length_a   1.000
_cell.length_b   1.000
_cell.length_c   1.000
_cell.angle_alpha   90.00
_cell.angle_beta   90.00
_cell.angle_gamma   90.00
#
_symmetry.space_group_name_H-M   'P 1'
#
loop_
_entity.id
_entity.type
_entity.pdbx_description
1 polymer ?
#
loop_
_entity_poly.entity_id
_entity_poly.type
_entity_poly.pdbx_seq_one_letter_code
_entity_poly.pdbx_strand_id
1 'polypeptide(L)'
;MSTESQDSASKRSYRRRSDDERLAELQHKLEQAQQRLKHREERKELAKHVPNPATLKLPVIIKKLREFAAYAHINGRLDYYNSTIAFVAMMDRLYHEDMHDPNGEEATAEEGFDA
;
A
#
# COMPACT_ATOMS: atom_id res chain seq x y z
N MET A 1 -70.34 -4.85 13.04
CA MET A 1 -69.45 -5.58 12.11
C MET A 1 -68.04 -5.09 12.38
N SER A 2 -67.24 -5.89 13.08
CA SER A 2 -65.86 -5.55 13.45
C SER A 2 -64.93 -5.92 12.30
N THR A 3 -64.13 -4.97 11.83
CA THR A 3 -63.02 -5.23 10.89
C THR A 3 -61.70 -5.03 11.61
N GLU A 4 -61.20 -6.11 12.21
CA GLU A 4 -59.79 -6.23 12.58
C GLU A 4 -58.95 -6.29 11.29
N SER A 5 -58.09 -5.29 11.07
CA SER A 5 -57.00 -5.39 10.08
C SER A 5 -55.70 -5.62 10.83
N GLN A 6 -55.15 -6.79 10.62
CA GLN A 6 -53.96 -7.33 11.26
C GLN A 6 -52.71 -6.52 10.88
N ASP A 7 -52.05 -5.94 11.88
CA ASP A 7 -50.67 -5.45 11.76
C ASP A 7 -49.72 -6.66 11.56
N SER A 8 -49.26 -6.85 10.32
CA SER A 8 -48.27 -7.86 9.98
C SER A 8 -46.88 -7.39 10.43
N ALA A 9 -46.57 -7.58 11.70
CA ALA A 9 -45.22 -7.46 12.21
C ALA A 9 -44.31 -8.42 11.44
N SER A 10 -43.57 -7.89 10.46
CA SER A 10 -42.51 -8.58 9.72
C SER A 10 -41.45 -9.07 10.71
N LYS A 11 -41.63 -10.32 11.18
CA LYS A 11 -40.69 -11.00 12.07
C LYS A 11 -39.35 -11.15 11.34
N ARG A 12 -38.37 -10.35 11.74
CA ARG A 12 -36.98 -10.44 11.27
C ARG A 12 -36.45 -11.83 11.66
N SER A 13 -36.48 -12.78 10.74
CA SER A 13 -35.93 -14.12 10.92
C SER A 13 -34.41 -14.00 11.05
N TYR A 14 -33.91 -14.05 12.29
CA TYR A 14 -32.48 -14.20 12.56
C TYR A 14 -32.10 -15.65 12.23
N ARG A 15 -31.57 -15.88 11.03
CA ARG A 15 -30.90 -17.15 10.73
C ARG A 15 -29.68 -17.22 11.65
N ARG A 16 -29.70 -18.12 12.63
CA ARG A 16 -28.50 -18.43 13.41
C ARG A 16 -27.48 -18.98 12.42
N ARG A 17 -26.31 -18.33 12.34
CA ARG A 17 -25.19 -18.80 11.51
C ARG A 17 -24.93 -20.26 11.85
N SER A 18 -24.80 -21.11 10.84
CA SER A 18 -24.40 -22.50 11.07
C SER A 18 -22.98 -22.54 11.60
N ASP A 19 -22.61 -23.64 12.26
CA ASP A 19 -21.24 -23.81 12.76
C ASP A 19 -20.22 -23.75 11.59
N ASP A 20 -20.59 -24.20 10.40
CA ASP A 20 -19.79 -24.10 9.18
C ASP A 20 -19.59 -22.65 8.71
N GLU A 21 -20.64 -21.82 8.74
CA GLU A 21 -20.55 -20.39 8.39
C GLU A 21 -19.65 -19.65 9.39
N ARG A 22 -19.69 -20.03 10.67
CA ARG A 22 -18.83 -19.47 11.71
C ARG A 22 -17.38 -19.91 11.53
N LEU A 23 -17.15 -21.17 11.14
CA LEU A 23 -15.83 -21.72 10.89
C LEU A 23 -15.17 -21.04 9.68
N ALA A 24 -15.92 -20.84 8.60
CA ALA A 24 -15.45 -20.11 7.42
C ALA A 24 -15.08 -18.65 7.74
N GLU A 25 -15.89 -17.95 8.54
CA GLU A 25 -15.58 -16.58 8.98
C GLU A 25 -14.32 -16.53 9.85
N LEU A 26 -14.14 -17.50 10.74
CA LEU A 26 -12.95 -17.60 11.59
C LEU A 26 -11.70 -17.91 10.76
N GLN A 27 -11.78 -18.79 9.78
CA GLN A 27 -10.70 -19.08 8.84
C GLN A 27 -10.31 -17.82 8.05
N HIS A 28 -11.28 -17.11 7.49
CA HIS A 28 -11.02 -15.86 6.77
C HIS A 28 -10.36 -14.80 7.67
N LYS A 29 -10.79 -14.68 8.94
CA LYS A 29 -10.12 -13.80 9.92
C LYS A 29 -8.69 -14.22 10.22
N LEU A 30 -8.43 -15.53 10.28
CA LEU A 30 -7.10 -16.10 10.52
C LEU A 30 -6.17 -15.80 9.33
N GLU A 31 -6.64 -16.00 8.10
CA GLU A 31 -5.91 -15.64 6.89
C GLU A 31 -5.57 -14.15 6.83
N GLN A 32 -6.53 -13.27 7.13
CA GLN A 32 -6.28 -11.83 7.20
C GLN A 32 -5.24 -11.48 8.26
N ALA A 33 -5.28 -12.13 9.42
CA ALA A 33 -4.31 -11.91 10.49
C ALA A 33 -2.90 -12.38 10.07
N GLN A 34 -2.80 -13.54 9.41
CA GLN A 34 -1.54 -14.06 8.88
C GLN A 34 -0.95 -13.13 7.82
N GLN A 35 -1.75 -12.63 6.89
CA GLN A 35 -1.30 -11.67 5.86
C GLN A 35 -0.75 -10.38 6.50
N ARG A 36 -1.44 -9.85 7.53
CA ARG A 36 -0.98 -8.67 8.27
C ARG A 36 0.35 -8.91 8.99
N LEU A 37 0.55 -10.10 9.55
CA LEU A 37 1.81 -10.48 10.20
C LEU A 37 2.95 -10.59 9.18
N LYS A 38 2.73 -11.29 8.06
CA LYS A 38 3.72 -11.40 6.97
C LYS A 38 4.17 -10.02 6.48
N HIS A 39 3.23 -9.14 6.16
CA HIS A 39 3.56 -7.78 5.72
C HIS A 39 4.30 -6.97 6.80
N ARG A 40 4.04 -7.22 8.08
CA ARG A 40 4.78 -6.57 9.18
C ARG A 40 6.20 -7.09 9.29
N GLU A 41 6.41 -8.39 9.10
CA GLU A 41 7.72 -9.03 9.13
C GLU A 41 8.57 -8.62 7.93
N GLU A 42 8.01 -8.64 6.71
CA GLU A 42 8.65 -8.14 5.50
C GLU A 42 9.12 -6.69 5.67
N ARG A 43 8.29 -5.82 6.25
CA ARG A 43 8.68 -4.44 6.54
C ARG A 43 9.78 -4.32 7.59
N LYS A 44 9.84 -5.23 8.57
CA LYS A 44 10.91 -5.25 9.58
C LYS A 44 12.22 -5.72 8.99
N GLU A 45 12.21 -6.78 8.17
CA GLU A 45 13.41 -7.26 7.50
C GLU A 45 13.92 -6.21 6.49
N LEU A 46 13.03 -5.60 5.71
CA LEU A 46 13.40 -4.49 4.83
C LEU A 46 14.00 -3.32 5.63
N ALA A 47 13.45 -2.97 6.79
CA ALA A 47 13.98 -1.90 7.63
C ALA A 47 15.37 -2.20 8.24
N LYS A 48 15.79 -3.47 8.34
CA LYS A 48 17.13 -3.82 8.80
C LYS A 48 18.19 -3.64 7.72
N HIS A 49 17.82 -3.91 6.47
CA HIS A 49 18.73 -3.83 5.32
C HIS A 49 18.71 -2.47 4.62
N VAL A 50 17.75 -1.62 4.94
CA VAL A 50 17.63 -0.28 4.39
C VAL A 50 18.30 0.74 5.31
N PRO A 51 19.36 1.44 4.86
CA PRO A 51 20.11 2.37 5.70
C PRO A 51 19.33 3.65 6.04
N ASN A 52 18.30 4.01 5.27
CA ASN A 52 17.53 5.24 5.47
C ASN A 52 16.02 4.99 5.63
N PRO A 53 15.39 5.32 6.79
CA PRO A 53 13.97 5.11 7.03
C PRO A 53 13.04 5.91 6.09
N ALA A 54 13.56 6.92 5.39
CA ALA A 54 12.81 7.67 4.38
C ALA A 54 12.43 6.80 3.17
N THR A 55 13.26 5.82 2.80
CA THR A 55 13.00 5.00 1.60
C THR A 55 11.85 4.02 1.80
N LEU A 56 11.52 3.66 3.05
CA LEU A 56 10.32 2.87 3.39
C LEU A 56 9.00 3.62 3.07
N LYS A 57 9.05 4.96 2.96
CA LYS A 57 7.89 5.79 2.62
C LYS A 57 7.80 6.11 1.13
N LEU A 58 8.86 5.87 0.35
CA LEU A 58 8.91 6.16 -1.09
C LEU A 58 7.73 5.53 -1.86
N PRO A 59 7.36 4.25 -1.66
CA PRO A 59 6.24 3.66 -2.41
C PRO A 59 4.91 4.39 -2.16
N VAL A 60 4.69 4.87 -0.94
CA VAL A 60 3.48 5.62 -0.58
C VAL A 60 3.49 7.00 -1.25
N ILE A 61 4.65 7.66 -1.27
CA ILE A 61 4.84 8.96 -1.90
C ILE A 61 4.65 8.85 -3.42
N ILE A 62 5.29 7.86 -4.06
CA ILE A 62 5.13 7.56 -5.49
C ILE A 62 3.67 7.36 -5.86
N LYS A 63 2.92 6.58 -5.06
CA LYS A 63 1.48 6.40 -5.28
C LYS A 63 0.73 7.73 -5.26
N LYS A 64 1.02 8.61 -4.30
CA LYS A 64 0.40 9.93 -4.19
C LYS A 64 0.76 10.86 -5.34
N LEU A 65 2.00 10.81 -5.81
CA LEU A 65 2.44 11.59 -6.97
C LEU A 65 1.78 11.10 -8.26
N ARG A 66 1.56 9.79 -8.43
CA ARG A 66 0.80 9.25 -9.56
C ARG A 66 -0.67 9.68 -9.51
N GLU A 67 -1.29 9.66 -8.34
CA GLU A 67 -2.64 10.21 -8.13
C GLU A 67 -2.68 11.70 -8.52
N PHE A 68 -1.72 12.50 -8.03
CA PHE A 68 -1.61 13.92 -8.38
C PHE A 68 -1.43 14.15 -9.88
N ALA A 69 -0.55 13.38 -10.54
CA ALA A 69 -0.36 13.46 -11.98
C ALA A 69 -1.69 13.20 -12.71
N ALA A 70 -2.43 12.16 -12.34
CA ALA A 70 -3.75 11.88 -12.92
C ALA A 70 -4.71 13.08 -12.74
N TYR A 71 -4.74 13.70 -11.56
CA TYR A 71 -5.53 14.90 -11.33
C TYR A 71 -5.07 16.10 -12.18
N ALA A 72 -3.77 16.31 -12.32
CA ALA A 72 -3.22 17.39 -13.15
C ALA A 72 -3.60 17.20 -14.62
N HIS A 73 -3.53 15.97 -15.13
CA HIS A 73 -3.95 15.63 -16.48
C HIS A 73 -5.44 15.91 -16.71
N ILE A 74 -6.31 15.48 -15.79
CA ILE A 74 -7.77 15.72 -15.87
C ILE A 74 -8.09 17.23 -15.87
N ASN A 75 -7.35 18.04 -15.12
CA ASN A 75 -7.54 19.49 -15.06
C ASN A 75 -6.82 20.27 -16.19
N GLY A 76 -6.30 19.58 -17.22
CA GLY A 76 -5.64 20.21 -18.36
C GLY A 76 -4.25 20.80 -18.06
N ARG A 77 -3.65 20.49 -16.90
CA ARG A 77 -2.31 20.91 -16.51
C ARG A 77 -1.25 19.87 -16.90
N LEU A 78 -1.01 19.80 -18.20
CA LEU A 78 -0.01 18.88 -18.79
C LEU A 78 1.42 19.18 -18.35
N ASP A 79 1.73 20.44 -18.04
CA ASP A 79 3.01 20.89 -17.46
C ASP A 79 3.32 20.16 -16.14
N TYR A 80 2.35 20.13 -15.23
CA TYR A 80 2.49 19.42 -13.96
C TYR A 80 2.41 17.91 -14.12
N TYR A 81 1.60 17.40 -15.04
CA TYR A 81 1.55 15.97 -15.33
C TYR A 81 2.93 15.45 -15.79
N ASN A 82 3.50 16.06 -16.83
CA ASN A 82 4.75 15.61 -17.43
C ASN A 82 5.92 15.69 -16.44
N SER A 83 6.03 16.81 -15.71
CA SER A 83 7.08 16.98 -14.69
C SER A 83 6.94 15.98 -13.54
N THR A 84 5.71 15.73 -13.07
CA THR A 84 5.47 14.77 -11.99
C THR A 84 5.77 13.34 -12.42
N ILE A 85 5.36 12.93 -13.63
CA ILE A 85 5.63 11.58 -14.13
C ILE A 85 7.12 11.36 -14.35
N ALA A 86 7.84 12.33 -14.90
CA ALA A 86 9.30 12.25 -15.04
C ALA A 86 9.99 12.11 -13.68
N PHE A 87 9.56 12.89 -12.68
CA PHE A 87 10.07 12.81 -11.32
C PHE A 87 9.78 11.44 -10.67
N VAL A 88 8.56 10.92 -10.83
CA VAL A 88 8.19 9.58 -10.35
C VAL A 88 9.07 8.50 -10.98
N ALA A 89 9.32 8.56 -12.30
CA ALA A 89 10.18 7.59 -12.98
C ALA A 89 11.62 7.61 -12.46
N MET A 90 12.16 8.81 -12.16
CA MET A 90 13.47 8.96 -11.53
C MET A 90 13.50 8.37 -10.11
N MET A 91 12.48 8.65 -9.29
CA MET A 91 12.40 8.09 -7.94
C MET A 91 12.26 6.57 -7.93
N ASP A 92 11.45 6.03 -8.85
CA ASP A 92 11.30 4.58 -9.03
C ASP A 92 12.67 3.96 -9.38
N ARG A 93 13.44 4.55 -10.29
CA ARG A 93 14.77 4.06 -10.65
C ARG A 93 15.73 4.05 -9.46
N LEU A 94 15.87 5.18 -8.76
CA LEU A 94 16.74 5.29 -7.59
C LEU A 94 16.37 4.28 -6.50
N TYR A 95 15.07 4.08 -6.26
CA TYR A 95 14.60 3.11 -5.28
C TYR A 95 14.99 1.67 -5.62
N HIS A 96 15.01 1.30 -6.90
CA HIS A 96 15.40 -0.05 -7.32
C HIS A 96 16.92 -0.21 -7.40
N GLU A 97 17.67 0.85 -7.71
CA GLU A 97 19.14 0.86 -7.69
C GLU A 97 19.67 0.73 -6.25
N ASP A 98 19.14 1.51 -5.29
CA ASP A 98 19.51 1.43 -3.86
C ASP A 98 19.17 0.08 -3.21
N MET A 99 18.21 -0.66 -3.76
CA MET A 99 17.81 -1.98 -3.27
C MET A 99 18.58 -3.14 -3.92
N HIS A 100 19.32 -2.90 -5.02
CA HIS A 100 20.02 -3.91 -5.79
C HIS A 100 21.55 -3.84 -5.63
N ASP A 101 22.07 -3.13 -4.63
CA ASP A 101 23.49 -3.20 -4.30
C ASP A 101 23.76 -4.10 -3.08
N PRO A 102 23.97 -5.42 -3.27
CA PRO A 102 24.42 -6.30 -2.19
C PRO A 102 25.89 -6.08 -1.81
N ASN A 103 26.64 -5.26 -2.56
CA ASN A 103 28.08 -5.02 -2.38
C ASN A 103 28.37 -3.51 -2.52
N GLY A 104 27.74 -2.67 -1.69
CA GLY A 104 28.05 -1.25 -1.61
C GLY A 104 29.50 -1.02 -1.19
N GLU A 105 30.43 -1.13 -2.14
CA GLU A 105 31.72 -0.50 -2.09
C GLU A 105 31.43 1.00 -2.00
N GLU A 106 31.73 1.57 -0.83
CA GLU A 106 31.87 3.00 -0.68
C GLU A 106 32.72 3.51 -1.84
N ALA A 107 32.11 4.24 -2.77
CA ALA A 107 32.84 5.03 -3.75
C ALA A 107 33.57 6.12 -2.96
N THR A 108 34.74 5.78 -2.43
CA THR A 108 35.72 6.71 -1.89
C THR A 108 36.12 7.64 -3.02
N ALA A 109 35.54 8.84 -3.02
CA ALA A 109 35.99 9.95 -3.84
C ALA A 109 37.31 10.49 -3.28
N GLU A 110 38.38 9.71 -3.41
CA GLU A 110 39.77 10.08 -3.17
C GLU A 110 40.56 9.69 -4.42
N GLU A 111 40.29 10.34 -5.55
CA GLU A 111 41.24 10.38 -6.67
C GLU A 111 41.84 11.78 -6.77
N GLY A 112 43.17 11.80 -6.62
CA GLY A 112 44.01 12.96 -6.44
C GLY A 112 43.91 13.98 -7.56
N PHE A 113 43.79 15.24 -7.16
CA PHE A 113 44.17 16.38 -7.96
C PHE A 113 45.62 16.74 -7.58
N ASP A 114 46.59 16.03 -8.17
CA ASP A 114 47.98 16.49 -8.15
C ASP A 114 48.13 17.63 -9.18
N ALA A 115 48.63 18.77 -8.68
CA ALA A 115 48.95 19.98 -9.42
C ALA A 115 50.43 20.01 -9.82
#